data_AF-A0A3N0ZES8-F1
#
_entry.id   AF-A0A3N0ZES8-F1
#
_cell.length_a   1.000
_cell.length_b   1.000
_cell.length_c   1.000
_cell.angle_alpha   90.00
_cell.angle_beta   90.00
_cell.angle_gamma   90.00
#
_symmetry.space_group_name_H-M   'P 1'
#
loop_
_entity.id
_entity.type
_entity.pdbx_description
1 polymer ?
#
loop_
_entity_poly.entity_id
_entity_poly.type
_entity_poly.pdbx_seq_one_letter_code
_entity_poly.pdbx_strand_id
1 'polypeptide(L)'
;MELIARLGRKVINFLAEFGKITILLLNVFRYFPRIIKDRKLVIEQMSLIGADSLPLVILIGSFTGAIAALEATLLFSKFNLLGITRPYLGASIATAVFTELTPVLTALVIAGRVGGAIAAQIGTMKVSEQIDALEIMAI
;
A
#
# COMPACT_ATOMS: atom_id res chain seq x y z
N MET A 1 -20.91 -29.42 -21.98
CA MET A 1 -19.63 -29.05 -22.64
C MET A 1 -19.34 -27.55 -22.58
N GLU A 2 -20.32 -26.67 -22.83
CA GLU A 2 -20.08 -25.21 -22.79
C GLU A 2 -19.56 -24.66 -21.46
N LEU A 3 -20.02 -25.19 -20.32
CA LEU A 3 -19.61 -24.72 -19.00
C LEU A 3 -18.10 -24.92 -18.78
N ILE A 4 -17.58 -26.08 -19.19
CA ILE A 4 -16.15 -26.43 -19.09
C ILE A 4 -15.33 -25.53 -20.03
N ALA A 5 -15.82 -25.28 -21.25
CA ALA A 5 -15.16 -24.39 -22.20
C ALA A 5 -15.09 -22.93 -21.72
N ARG A 6 -16.16 -22.41 -21.08
CA ARG A 6 -16.18 -21.07 -20.48
C ARG A 6 -15.22 -20.98 -19.29
N LEU A 7 -15.19 -22.02 -18.45
CA LEU A 7 -14.29 -22.07 -17.29
C LEU A 7 -12.82 -22.11 -17.75
N GLY A 8 -12.50 -22.96 -18.73
CA GLY A 8 -11.17 -23.04 -19.35
C GLY A 8 -10.72 -21.70 -19.92
N ARG A 9 -11.60 -20.99 -20.63
CA ARG A 9 -11.28 -19.65 -21.18
C ARG A 9 -10.99 -18.62 -20.08
N LYS A 10 -11.77 -18.60 -18.99
CA LYS A 10 -11.52 -17.71 -17.85
C LYS A 10 -10.17 -17.99 -17.19
N VAL A 11 -9.86 -19.26 -16.96
CA VAL A 11 -8.59 -19.66 -16.33
C VAL A 11 -7.40 -19.29 -17.21
N ILE A 12 -7.47 -19.56 -18.52
CA ILE A 12 -6.41 -19.20 -19.47
C ILE A 12 -6.22 -17.68 -19.52
N ASN A 13 -7.31 -16.91 -19.58
CA ASN A 13 -7.22 -15.44 -19.59
C ASN A 13 -6.60 -14.91 -18.30
N PHE A 14 -6.99 -15.44 -17.14
CA PHE A 14 -6.43 -15.07 -15.84
C PHE A 14 -4.91 -15.36 -15.77
N LEU A 15 -4.49 -16.55 -16.21
CA LEU A 15 -3.07 -16.92 -16.28
C LEU A 15 -2.30 -16.02 -17.27
N ALA A 16 -2.90 -15.68 -18.41
CA ALA A 16 -2.29 -14.79 -19.39
C ALA A 16 -2.11 -13.36 -18.85
N GLU A 17 -3.11 -12.81 -18.15
CA GLU A 17 -3.00 -11.51 -17.49
C GLU A 17 -1.94 -11.51 -16.38
N PHE A 18 -1.95 -12.54 -15.54
CA PHE A 18 -0.92 -12.71 -14.52
C PHE A 18 0.49 -12.79 -15.11
N GLY A 19 0.65 -13.50 -16.23
CA GLY A 19 1.91 -13.57 -16.98
C GLY A 19 2.38 -12.20 -17.47
N LYS A 20 1.47 -11.37 -18.02
CA LYS A 20 1.80 -10.00 -18.47
C LYS A 20 2.28 -9.13 -17.31
N ILE A 21 1.58 -9.17 -16.16
CA ILE A 21 1.97 -8.42 -14.96
C ILE A 21 3.34 -8.89 -14.47
N THR A 22 3.59 -10.19 -14.45
CA THR A 22 4.87 -10.77 -14.04
C THR A 22 6.02 -10.30 -14.94
N ILE A 23 5.82 -10.31 -16.26
CA ILE A 23 6.82 -9.84 -17.24
C ILE A 23 7.09 -8.34 -17.04
N LEU A 24 6.05 -7.52 -16.86
CA LEU A 24 6.21 -6.09 -16.57
C LEU A 24 7.06 -5.87 -15.32
N LEU A 25 6.80 -6.63 -14.25
CA LEU A 25 7.52 -6.55 -12.99
C LEU A 25 9.00 -6.94 -13.16
N LEU A 26 9.28 -8.01 -13.92
CA LEU A 26 10.65 -8.41 -14.26
C LEU A 26 11.39 -7.34 -15.08
N ASN A 27 10.71 -6.68 -16.03
CA ASN A 27 11.28 -5.58 -16.80
C ASN A 27 11.65 -4.39 -15.91
N VAL A 28 10.82 -4.06 -14.91
CA VAL A 28 11.13 -3.03 -13.90
C VAL A 28 12.38 -3.40 -13.10
N PHE A 29 12.49 -4.66 -12.64
CA PHE A 29 13.70 -5.12 -11.94
C PHE A 29 14.96 -5.05 -12.80
N ARG A 30 14.85 -5.31 -14.11
CA ARG A 30 15.99 -5.17 -15.03
C ARG A 30 16.47 -3.71 -15.15
N TYR A 31 15.59 -2.74 -14.90
CA TYR A 31 15.90 -1.31 -14.95
C TYR A 31 16.52 -0.77 -13.64
N PHE A 32 16.57 -1.58 -12.57
CA PHE A 32 17.08 -1.18 -11.25
C PHE A 32 18.50 -0.56 -11.25
N PRO A 33 19.49 -1.04 -12.05
CA PRO A 33 20.82 -0.43 -12.10
C PRO A 33 20.83 1.03 -12.60
N ARG A 34 19.81 1.45 -13.36
CA ARG A 34 19.68 2.84 -13.87
C ARG A 34 19.13 3.82 -12.83
N ILE A 35 18.67 3.36 -11.66
CA ILE A 35 18.15 4.20 -10.56
C ILE A 35 19.13 5.33 -10.19
N ILE A 36 20.44 5.08 -10.24
CA ILE A 36 21.46 6.10 -9.91
C ILE A 36 21.46 7.24 -10.94
N LYS A 37 21.28 6.91 -12.23
CA LYS A 37 21.21 7.89 -13.32
C LYS A 37 19.93 8.72 -13.23
N ASP A 38 18.81 8.05 -12.95
CA ASP A 38 17.47 8.66 -12.90
C ASP A 38 17.06 9.06 -11.47
N ARG A 39 18.03 9.27 -10.57
CA ARG A 39 17.80 9.54 -9.14
C ARG A 39 16.84 10.68 -8.86
N LYS A 40 16.83 11.70 -9.73
CA LYS A 40 15.94 12.87 -9.59
C LYS A 40 14.47 12.44 -9.68
N LEU A 41 14.14 11.62 -10.68
CA LEU A 41 12.80 11.07 -10.87
C LEU A 41 12.42 10.16 -9.71
N VAL A 42 13.35 9.32 -9.24
CA VAL A 42 13.11 8.42 -8.11
C VAL A 42 12.80 9.23 -6.83
N ILE A 43 13.58 10.26 -6.53
CA ILE A 43 13.35 11.12 -5.36
C ILE A 43 12.02 11.87 -5.47
N GLU A 44 11.69 12.38 -6.66
CA GLU A 44 10.41 13.05 -6.92
C GLU A 44 9.23 12.11 -6.64
N GLN A 45 9.29 10.87 -7.16
CA GLN A 45 8.28 9.85 -6.91
C GLN A 45 8.24 9.42 -5.44
N MET A 46 9.38 9.32 -4.75
CA MET A 46 9.43 9.04 -3.31
C MET A 46 8.77 10.16 -2.49
N SER A 47 8.93 11.42 -2.89
CA SER A 47 8.26 12.55 -2.23
C SER A 47 6.75 12.48 -2.43
N LEU A 48 6.30 12.29 -3.67
CA LEU A 48 4.88 12.18 -4.03
C LEU A 48 4.20 11.00 -3.31
N ILE A 49 4.86 9.86 -3.25
CA ILE A 49 4.31 8.65 -2.62
C ILE A 49 4.39 8.73 -1.09
N GLY A 50 5.55 9.13 -0.56
CA GLY A 50 5.85 9.11 0.87
C GLY A 50 5.37 10.36 1.58
N ALA A 51 5.92 11.52 1.23
CA ALA A 51 5.68 12.78 1.95
C ALA A 51 4.21 13.19 1.89
N ASP A 52 3.57 13.09 0.71
CA ASP A 52 2.17 13.47 0.57
C ASP A 52 1.23 12.51 1.34
N SER A 53 1.69 11.30 1.68
CA SER A 53 0.91 10.31 2.43
C SER A 53 1.03 10.48 3.95
N LEU A 54 2.05 11.21 4.43
CA LEU A 54 2.30 11.40 5.86
C LEU A 54 1.10 11.98 6.63
N PRO A 55 0.42 13.05 6.16
CA PRO A 55 -0.70 13.62 6.91
C PRO A 55 -1.82 12.60 7.16
N LEU A 56 -2.10 11.75 6.16
CA LEU A 56 -3.12 10.72 6.23
C LEU A 56 -2.74 9.62 7.22
N VAL A 57 -1.49 9.15 7.18
CA VAL A 57 -0.98 8.11 8.09
C VAL A 57 -0.95 8.62 9.54
N ILE A 58 -0.49 9.85 9.77
CA ILE A 58 -0.47 10.47 11.10
C ILE A 58 -1.88 10.61 11.66
N LEU A 59 -2.83 11.08 10.84
CA LEU A 59 -4.22 11.24 11.24
C LEU A 59 -4.82 9.89 11.68
N ILE A 60 -4.71 8.87 10.83
CA ILE A 60 -5.26 7.53 11.11
C ILE A 60 -4.57 6.89 12.33
N GLY A 61 -3.24 6.99 12.41
CA GLY A 61 -2.46 6.45 13.53
C GLY A 61 -2.84 7.09 14.87
N SER A 62 -3.02 8.42 14.91
CA SER A 62 -3.42 9.13 16.13
C SER A 62 -4.80 8.73 16.63
N PHE A 63 -5.81 8.66 15.75
CA PHE A 63 -7.14 8.18 16.12
C PHE A 63 -7.14 6.71 16.53
N THR A 64 -6.40 5.86 15.82
CA THR A 64 -6.27 4.43 16.17
C THR A 64 -5.68 4.26 17.56
N GLY A 65 -4.59 4.98 17.87
CA GLY A 65 -3.97 4.92 19.20
C GLY A 65 -4.90 5.42 20.31
N ALA A 66 -5.64 6.50 20.07
CA ALA A 66 -6.60 7.03 21.03
C ALA A 66 -7.76 6.04 21.31
N ILE A 67 -8.31 5.43 20.25
CA ILE A 67 -9.38 4.43 20.37
C ILE A 67 -8.86 3.18 21.09
N ALA A 68 -7.69 2.66 20.72
CA ALA A 68 -7.08 1.50 21.37
C ALA A 68 -6.83 1.74 22.87
N ALA A 69 -6.37 2.94 23.24
CA ALA A 69 -6.16 3.29 24.64
C ALA A 69 -7.46 3.40 25.44
N LEU A 70 -8.50 3.97 24.82
CA LEU A 70 -9.83 4.05 25.43
C LEU A 70 -10.42 2.65 25.63
N GLU A 71 -10.41 1.82 24.60
CA GLU A 71 -10.94 0.45 24.65
C GLU A 71 -10.21 -0.41 25.68
N ALA A 72 -8.88 -0.36 25.72
CA ALA A 72 -8.09 -1.10 26.70
C ALA A 72 -8.44 -0.66 28.14
N THR A 73 -8.56 0.64 28.38
CA THR A 73 -8.92 1.18 29.70
C THR A 73 -10.31 0.71 30.14
N LEU A 74 -11.30 0.77 29.24
CA LEU A 74 -12.66 0.30 29.51
C LEU A 74 -12.70 -1.21 29.78
N LEU A 75 -11.91 -1.99 29.04
CA LEU A 75 -11.82 -3.44 29.23
C LEU A 75 -11.28 -3.79 30.62
N PHE A 76 -10.15 -3.21 31.03
CA PHE A 76 -9.58 -3.48 32.36
C PHE A 76 -10.43 -2.91 33.51
N SER A 77 -11.18 -1.85 33.26
CA SER A 77 -12.16 -1.32 34.22
C SER A 77 -13.27 -2.32 34.50
N LYS A 78 -13.81 -2.96 33.46
CA LYS A 78 -14.89 -3.95 33.57
C LYS A 78 -14.52 -5.15 34.43
N PHE A 79 -13.25 -5.52 34.48
CA PHE A 79 -12.72 -6.63 35.28
C PHE A 79 -12.15 -6.19 36.64
N ASN A 80 -12.29 -4.92 37.05
CA ASN A 80 -11.67 -4.37 38.26
C ASN A 80 -10.13 -4.55 38.35
N LEU A 81 -9.46 -4.74 37.22
CA LEU A 81 -8.00 -4.96 37.14
C LEU A 81 -7.19 -3.66 37.03
N LEU A 82 -7.87 -2.52 36.88
CA LEU A 82 -7.26 -1.19 36.72
C LEU A 82 -6.20 -0.86 37.78
N GLY A 83 -6.39 -1.28 39.03
CA GLY A 83 -5.42 -0.99 40.09
C GLY A 83 -4.04 -1.62 39.85
N ILE A 84 -4.01 -2.76 39.18
CA ILE A 84 -2.80 -3.57 38.96
C ILE A 84 -2.16 -3.26 37.60
N THR A 85 -2.98 -2.95 36.59
CA THR A 85 -2.53 -2.78 35.20
C THR A 85 -2.13 -1.36 34.82
N ARG A 86 -2.51 -0.34 35.59
CA ARG A 86 -2.18 1.09 35.34
C ARG A 86 -0.72 1.35 34.91
N PRO A 87 0.32 0.77 35.55
CA PRO A 87 1.71 1.04 35.18
C PRO A 87 2.11 0.45 33.82
N TYR A 88 1.48 -0.66 33.41
CA TYR A 88 1.85 -1.44 32.22
C TYR A 88 0.92 -1.20 31.03
N LEU A 89 -0.23 -0.56 31.27
CA LEU A 89 -1.28 -0.36 30.27
C LEU A 89 -0.75 0.40 29.05
N GLY A 90 -0.06 1.53 29.27
CA GLY A 90 0.49 2.33 28.18
C GLY A 90 1.54 1.59 27.34
N ALA A 91 2.45 0.85 27.98
CA ALA A 91 3.46 0.05 27.29
C ALA A 91 2.82 -1.08 26.47
N SER A 92 1.82 -1.76 27.03
CA SER A 92 1.12 -2.86 26.35
C SER A 92 0.36 -2.39 25.11
N ILE A 93 -0.35 -1.25 25.22
CA ILE A 93 -1.06 -0.64 24.10
C ILE A 93 -0.06 -0.17 23.04
N ALA A 94 1.01 0.52 23.44
CA ALA A 94 2.03 0.99 22.52
C ALA A 94 2.62 -0.17 21.72
N THR A 95 3.02 -1.27 22.38
CA THR A 95 3.53 -2.45 21.69
C THR A 95 2.52 -2.98 20.67
N ALA A 96 1.28 -3.28 21.07
CA ALA A 96 0.27 -3.82 20.15
C ALA A 96 -0.01 -2.88 18.95
N VAL A 97 -0.14 -1.58 19.21
CA VAL A 97 -0.42 -0.60 18.17
C VAL A 97 0.76 -0.45 17.21
N PHE A 98 1.99 -0.36 17.70
CA PHE A 98 3.17 -0.15 16.85
C PHE A 98 3.58 -1.41 16.07
N THR A 99 3.43 -2.61 16.63
CA THR A 99 3.91 -3.85 15.98
C THR A 99 2.89 -4.47 15.05
N GLU A 100 1.59 -4.35 15.33
CA GLU A 100 0.55 -5.05 14.59
C GLU A 100 -0.29 -4.08 13.77
N LEU A 101 -0.93 -3.11 14.44
CA LEU A 101 -1.94 -2.26 13.80
C LEU A 101 -1.31 -1.22 12.87
N THR A 102 -0.23 -0.57 13.30
CA THR A 102 0.37 0.54 12.54
C THR A 102 0.91 0.08 11.18
N PRO A 103 1.68 -1.03 11.05
CA PRO A 103 2.14 -1.52 9.75
C PRO A 103 0.99 -1.91 8.82
N VAL A 104 -0.03 -2.59 9.34
CA VAL A 104 -1.20 -3.04 8.56
C VAL A 104 -2.02 -1.86 8.06
N LEU A 105 -2.35 -0.91 8.94
CA LEU A 105 -3.11 0.28 8.58
C LEU A 105 -2.35 1.17 7.60
N THR A 106 -1.04 1.37 7.82
CA THR A 106 -0.20 2.14 6.90
C THR A 106 -0.15 1.49 5.52
N ALA A 107 0.05 0.17 5.45
CA ALA A 107 0.05 -0.56 4.18
C ALA A 107 -1.28 -0.46 3.44
N LEU A 108 -2.40 -0.61 4.15
CA LEU A 108 -3.75 -0.52 3.58
C LEU A 108 -4.02 0.89 3.01
N VAL A 109 -3.69 1.92 3.77
CA VAL A 109 -3.90 3.33 3.40
C VAL A 109 -3.06 3.71 2.19
N ILE A 110 -1.77 3.34 2.20
CA ILE A 110 -0.86 3.59 1.08
C ILE A 110 -1.34 2.83 -0.17
N ALA A 111 -1.68 1.54 -0.05
CA ALA A 111 -2.15 0.74 -1.17
C ALA A 111 -3.40 1.36 -1.84
N GLY A 112 -4.35 1.86 -1.03
CA GLY A 112 -5.55 2.52 -1.55
C GLY A 112 -5.25 3.86 -2.24
N ARG A 113 -4.68 4.82 -1.50
CA ARG A 113 -4.45 6.19 -1.99
C ARG A 113 -3.41 6.22 -3.11
N VAL A 114 -2.23 5.66 -2.84
CA VAL A 114 -1.09 5.74 -3.75
C VAL A 114 -1.29 4.80 -4.94
N GLY A 115 -1.80 3.58 -4.72
CA GLY A 115 -2.09 2.65 -5.81
C GLY A 115 -3.10 3.23 -6.81
N GLY A 116 -4.17 3.85 -6.31
CA GLY A 116 -5.14 4.56 -7.14
C GLY A 116 -4.54 5.75 -7.90
N ALA A 117 -3.71 6.56 -7.23
CA ALA A 117 -3.05 7.70 -7.87
C ALA A 117 -2.10 7.27 -9.00
N ILE A 118 -1.29 6.23 -8.79
CA ILE A 118 -0.38 5.68 -9.81
C ILE A 118 -1.19 5.13 -10.99
N ALA A 119 -2.24 4.37 -10.73
CA ALA A 119 -3.10 3.83 -11.79
C ALA A 119 -3.76 4.94 -12.61
N ALA A 120 -4.24 6.00 -11.97
CA ALA A 120 -4.84 7.14 -12.63
C ALA A 120 -3.83 7.93 -13.47
N GLN A 121 -2.60 8.13 -12.97
CA GLN A 121 -1.52 8.79 -13.71
C GLN A 121 -1.14 8.00 -14.96
N ILE A 122 -0.84 6.70 -14.82
CA ILE A 122 -0.48 5.84 -15.96
C ILE A 122 -1.65 5.75 -16.95
N GLY A 123 -2.88 5.64 -16.47
CA GLY A 123 -4.08 5.65 -17.31
C GLY A 123 -4.20 6.94 -18.13
N THR A 124 -3.97 8.09 -17.50
CA THR A 124 -3.96 9.40 -18.19
C THR A 124 -2.85 9.48 -19.22
N MET A 125 -1.65 8.97 -18.92
CA MET A 125 -0.55 8.90 -19.88
C MET A 125 -0.86 7.99 -21.06
N LYS A 126 -1.62 6.91 -20.84
CA LYS A 126 -2.06 6.02 -21.94
C LYS A 126 -3.12 6.67 -22.82
N VAL A 127 -4.11 7.35 -22.22
CA VAL A 127 -5.18 8.04 -22.98
C VAL A 127 -4.64 9.25 -23.75
N SER A 128 -3.62 9.91 -23.23
CA SER A 128 -2.93 11.02 -23.91
C SER A 128 -1.79 10.58 -24.83
N GLU A 129 -1.67 9.28 -25.11
CA GLU A 129 -0.66 8.67 -25.99
C GLU A 129 0.80 8.95 -25.61
N GLN A 130 1.07 9.43 -24.39
CA GLN A 130 2.42 9.74 -23.91
C GLN A 130 3.29 8.49 -23.82
N ILE A 131 2.70 7.35 -23.44
CA ILE A 131 3.42 6.06 -23.40
C ILE A 131 3.84 5.63 -24.81
N ASP A 132 2.94 5.77 -25.78
CA ASP A 132 3.18 5.37 -27.17
C ASP A 132 4.23 6.28 -27.82
N ALA A 133 4.21 7.58 -27.48
CA ALA A 133 5.23 8.53 -27.90
C ALA A 133 6.64 8.16 -27.37
N LEU A 134 6.75 7.74 -26.11
CA LEU A 134 8.03 7.29 -25.52
C LEU A 134 8.56 6.04 -26.22
N GLU A 135 7.68 5.08 -26.54
CA GLU A 135 8.05 3.85 -27.26
C GLU A 135 8.61 4.15 -28.66
N ILE A 136 8.01 5.10 -29.39
CA ILE A 136 8.50 5.54 -30.71
C ILE A 136 9.84 6.27 -30.62
N MET A 137 10.07 7.02 -29.54
CA MET A 137 11.34 7.72 -29.31
C MET A 137 12.47 6.78 -28.83
N ALA A 138 12.17 5.49 -28.60
CA ALA A 138 13.12 4.47 -28.16
C ALA A 138 13.85 4.83 -26.84
N ILE A 139 13.13 5.44 -25.90
CA ILE A 139 13.64 5.87 -24.59
C ILE A 139 13.15 4.93 -23.48
#